data_AF-A0A1M7U5H3-F1
#
_entry.id   AF-A0A1M7U5H3-F1
#
_cell.length_a   1.000
_cell.length_b   1.000
_cell.length_c   1.000
_cell.angle_alpha   90.00
_cell.angle_beta   90.00
_cell.angle_gamma   90.00
#
_symmetry.space_group_name_H-M   'P 1'
#
loop_
_entity.id
_entity.type
_entity.pdbx_description
1 polymer ?
#
loop_
_entity_poly.entity_id
_entity_poly.type
_entity_poly.pdbx_seq_one_letter_code
_entity_poly.pdbx_strand_id
1 'polypeptide(L)' 'MDRQTETAAPRYRHRLSNLPSCVVCSKVLIAPEASAFNFDGDVSYLWSCDYCGQTIVTNAVKAA' A
#
# COMPACT_ATOMS: atom_id res chain seq x y z
N MET A 1 6.11 11.29 -35.72
CA MET A 1 6.78 11.14 -34.41
C MET A 1 6.14 12.16 -33.49
N ASP A 2 5.89 11.81 -32.24
CA ASP A 2 5.36 12.65 -31.15
C ASP A 2 3.83 12.78 -31.03
N ARG A 3 3.25 11.88 -30.24
CA ARG A 3 2.16 12.20 -29.30
C ARG A 3 2.39 11.38 -28.04
N GLN A 4 3.22 11.92 -27.14
CA GLN A 4 3.30 11.44 -25.77
C GLN A 4 1.94 11.70 -25.13
N THR A 5 1.11 10.66 -25.07
CA THR A 5 -0.11 10.66 -24.28
C THR A 5 0.31 10.58 -22.82
N GLU A 6 0.56 11.74 -22.22
CA GLU A 6 0.64 11.87 -20.77
C GLU A 6 -0.76 11.57 -20.22
N THR A 7 -1.04 10.28 -20.01
CA THR A 7 -2.15 9.83 -19.16
C THR A 7 -1.91 10.49 -17.81
N ALA A 8 -2.68 11.54 -17.53
CA ALA A 8 -2.76 12.15 -16.21
C ALA A 8 -3.09 11.03 -15.22
N ALA A 9 -2.07 10.50 -14.55
CA ALA A 9 -2.23 9.45 -13.56
C ALA A 9 -3.24 9.97 -12.53
N PRO A 10 -4.37 9.26 -12.29
CA PRO A 10 -5.40 9.73 -11.38
C PRO A 10 -4.74 9.93 -10.03
N ARG A 11 -4.78 11.17 -9.52
CA ARG A 11 -4.21 11.66 -8.25
C ARG A 11 -3.79 10.55 -7.28
N TYR A 12 -2.64 9.91 -7.53
CA TYR A 12 -2.13 8.82 -6.69
C TYR A 12 -1.45 9.38 -5.42
N ARG A 13 -1.70 10.65 -5.10
CA ARG A 13 -1.10 11.38 -3.97
C ARG A 13 -1.66 10.98 -2.60
N HIS A 14 -2.75 10.21 -2.53
CA HIS A 14 -3.26 9.71 -1.25
C HIS A 14 -2.75 8.33 -0.84
N ARG A 15 -2.33 7.47 -1.78
CA ARG A 15 -1.88 6.10 -1.44
C ARG A 15 -0.43 6.03 -0.96
N LEU A 16 0.43 6.92 -1.45
CA LEU A 16 1.86 6.96 -1.09
C LEU A 16 2.10 7.57 0.29
N SER A 17 1.25 8.50 0.76
CA SER A 17 1.46 9.21 2.03
C SER A 17 1.12 8.39 3.27
N ASN A 18 0.49 7.21 3.12
CA ASN A 18 0.02 6.39 4.23
C ASN A 18 0.57 4.95 4.19
N LEU A 19 1.69 4.75 3.50
CA LEU A 19 2.37 3.46 3.47
C LEU A 19 2.94 3.14 4.86
N PRO A 20 2.77 1.90 5.36
CA PRO A 20 3.32 1.53 6.65
C PRO A 20 4.85 1.46 6.58
N SER A 21 5.48 1.70 7.73
CA SER A 21 6.92 1.49 7.93
C SER A 21 7.18 0.20 8.70
N CYS A 22 8.24 -0.52 8.35
CA CYS A 22 8.66 -1.71 9.06
C CYS A 22 9.06 -1.36 10.49
N VAL A 23 8.47 -2.03 11.47
CA VAL A 23 8.74 -1.79 12.90
C VAL A 23 10.17 -2.13 13.34
N VAL A 24 10.91 -2.88 12.51
CA VAL A 24 12.29 -3.28 12.80
C VAL A 24 13.29 -2.33 12.17
N CYS A 25 13.21 -2.12 10.85
CA CYS A 25 14.23 -1.38 10.10
C CYS A 25 13.77 0.02 9.63
N SER A 26 12.55 0.43 9.99
CA SER A 26 11.96 1.73 9.61
C SER A 26 11.87 2.00 8.10
N LYS A 27 12.04 0.96 7.26
CA LYS A 27 11.85 1.07 5.81
C LYS A 27 10.37 1.10 5.48
N VAL A 28 9.99 1.95 4.53
CA VAL A 28 8.61 2.02 4.04
C VAL A 28 8.33 0.76 3.23
N LEU A 29 7.21 0.08 3.52
CA LEU A 29 6.76 -1.06 2.73
C LEU A 29 5.95 -0.54 1.54
N ILE A 30 6.34 -0.95 0.33
CA ILE A 30 5.81 -0.38 -0.92
C ILE A 30 4.68 -1.23 -1.51
N ALA A 31 4.75 -2.55 -1.34
CA ALA A 31 3.76 -3.49 -1.87
C ALA A 31 3.32 -4.48 -0.78
N PRO A 32 2.01 -4.66 -0.55
CA PRO A 32 1.52 -5.74 0.27
C PRO A 32 1.60 -7.06 -0.50
N GLU A 33 1.95 -8.15 0.18
CA GLU A 33 1.99 -9.49 -0.40
C GLU A 33 0.59 -10.08 -0.62
N ALA A 34 -0.34 -9.74 0.27
CA ALA A 34 -1.71 -10.22 0.20
C ALA A 34 -2.71 -9.17 0.71
N SER A 35 -3.94 -9.25 0.21
CA SER A 35 -5.07 -8.46 0.71
C SER A 35 -6.27 -9.37 0.98
N ALA A 36 -6.97 -9.14 2.09
CA ALA A 36 -8.19 -9.84 2.45
C ALA A 36 -9.34 -8.84 2.65
N PHE A 37 -10.51 -9.16 2.09
CA PHE A 37 -11.72 -8.38 2.28
C PHE A 37 -12.50 -8.95 3.47
N ASN A 38 -12.76 -8.12 4.48
CA ASN A 38 -13.49 -8.52 5.69
C ASN A 38 -14.98 -8.24 5.54
N PHE A 39 -15.81 -8.96 6.29
CA PHE A 39 -17.27 -8.78 6.29
C PHE A 39 -17.71 -7.39 6.74
N ASP A 40 -16.91 -6.74 7.60
CA ASP A 40 -17.11 -5.37 8.08
C ASP A 40 -16.88 -4.29 6.99
N GLY A 41 -16.43 -4.70 5.79
CA GLY A 41 -16.16 -3.79 4.67
C GLY A 41 -14.75 -3.18 4.68
N ASP A 42 -13.91 -3.60 5.62
CA ASP A 42 -12.51 -3.23 5.71
C ASP A 42 -11.62 -4.17 4.88
N VAL A 43 -10.51 -3.63 4.36
CA VAL A 43 -9.49 -4.43 3.66
C VAL A 43 -8.25 -4.57 4.52
N SER A 44 -7.89 -5.80 4.87
CA SER A 44 -6.63 -6.11 5.52
C SER A 44 -5.54 -6.32 4.48
N TYR A 45 -4.37 -5.72 4.70
CA TYR A 45 -3.18 -5.88 3.87
C TYR A 45 -2.07 -6.54 4.69
N LEU A 46 -1.53 -7.63 4.16
CA LEU A 46 -0.32 -8.27 4.68
C LEU A 46 0.89 -7.67 3.97
N TRP A 47 1.84 -7.18 4.74
CA TRP A 47 3.08 -6.62 4.23
C TRP A 47 4.26 -7.40 4.77
N SER A 48 5.26 -7.63 3.93
CA SER A 48 6.56 -8.14 4.37
C SER A 48 7.66 -7.16 3.99
N CYS A 49 8.61 -6.99 4.89
CA CYS A 49 9.77 -6.17 4.63
C CYS A 49 10.81 -6.98 3.86
N ASP A 50 11.14 -6.56 2.64
CA ASP A 50 12.16 -7.21 1.80
C ASP A 50 13.56 -7.22 2.44
N TYR A 51 13.83 -6.33 3.40
CA TYR A 51 15.15 -6.19 4.00
C TYR A 51 15.35 -7.06 5.24
N CYS A 52 14.37 -7.11 6.14
CA CYS A 52 14.48 -7.82 7.42
C CYS A 52 13.51 -9.00 7.56
N GLY A 53 12.64 -9.24 6.58
CA GLY A 53 11.67 -10.33 6.58
C GLY A 53 10.49 -10.15 7.54
N GLN A 54 10.38 -9.00 8.22
CA GLN A 54 9.30 -8.77 9.17
C GLN A 54 7.97 -8.62 8.44
N THR A 55 6.98 -9.37 8.88
CA THR A 55 5.60 -9.28 8.41
C THR A 55 4.75 -8.42 9.34
N ILE A 56 3.88 -7.59 8.78
CA ILE A 56 2.91 -6.77 9.50
C ILE A 56 1.58 -6.75 8.74
N VAL A 57 0.48 -6.53 9.45
CA VAL A 57 -0.86 -6.41 8.86
C VAL A 57 -1.43 -5.03 9.13
N THR A 58 -1.99 -4.38 8.12
CA THR A 58 -2.69 -3.10 8.25
C THR A 58 -4.12 -3.21 7.76
N ASN A 59 -5.06 -2.51 8.39
CA ASN A 59 -6.44 -2.44 7.91
C ASN A 59 -6.70 -1.08 7.27
N ALA A 60 -7.20 -1.06 6.04
CA ALA A 60 -7.75 0.13 5.43
C ALA A 60 -9.27 0.13 5.62
N VAL A 61 -9.75 1.15 6.32
CA VAL A 61 -11.18 1.43 6.40
C VAL A 61 -11.68 1.90 5.05
N LYS A 62 -12.90 1.49 4.69
CA LYS A 62 -13.58 2.03 3.50
C LYS A 62 -13.69 3.55 3.66
N ALA A 63 -13.16 4.31 2.70
CA ALA A 63 -13.42 5.74 2.64
C ALA A 63 -14.92 5.95 2.40
N ALA A 64 -15.60 6.54 3.40
CA ALA A 64 -17.02 6.89 3.35
C ALA A 64 -17.30 7.98 2.32
#